data_AF-A0A3D4CVJ6-F1
#
_entry.id   AF-A0A3D4CVJ6-F1
#
_cell.length_a   1.000
_cell.length_b   1.000
_cell.length_c   1.000
_cell.angle_alpha   90.00
_cell.angle_beta   90.00
_cell.angle_gamma   90.00
#
_symmetry.space_group_name_H-M   'P 1'
#
loop_
_entity.id
_entity.type
_entity.pdbx_description
1 polymer ?
#
loop_
_entity_poly.entity_id
_entity_poly.type
_entity_poly.pdbx_seq_one_letter_code
_entity_poly.pdbx_strand_id
1 'polypeptide(L)'
;MGTPCDGADYYIDSVDGSDSNDGLSILTPWKSHVKAESVSLAAGDVVHFKKGSAFSGNIRISESGTATSPIRLTSYGTGALPRFTNPTTRDANGNAIILGGDYIIVENLHFHDTPGEYVSGTIIMTRLAALRIDRGADHCIIRNNEFIKTGQGIMSAGEHTLITKNYLDGPSYALWRTSKSSWGPMGIHLNIGNQEVSYNTIKNFGTKDSPWGSDGGAIEIDCGRYHKKNIYIHHNYSEGNAGFIESSWDYDWPRYRQEIYNWRVSFNVCYDGQSWLFMLAPCNGIYFDNNTIARYYGFGRSQNACARLDVRGGKPVGKASGAHFRNNLFIYSSSPYSGNRAGGALKTANWYSKYQSNDTKYKGDGNQAGSGDPHLVDPENKDYRLKSDSPLRGRAVNLSELYKTDFNGRALPAEGNWDIGAIQYNSAKPTEVMQAVRQRSIQQQSDQ
;
A
#
# COMPACT_ATOMS: atom_id res chain seq x y z
N MET A 1 -21.42 23.16 -29.15
CA MET A 1 -20.18 22.57 -28.61
C MET A 1 -19.43 23.69 -27.94
N GLY A 2 -19.35 23.69 -26.60
CA GLY A 2 -18.56 24.68 -25.88
C GLY A 2 -17.08 24.32 -26.03
N THR A 3 -16.25 25.31 -26.31
CA THR A 3 -14.79 25.22 -26.27
C THR A 3 -14.37 24.59 -24.93
N PRO A 4 -13.39 23.66 -24.89
CA PRO A 4 -12.80 23.25 -23.63
C PRO A 4 -12.30 24.52 -22.95
N CYS A 5 -12.85 24.86 -21.80
CA CYS A 5 -12.20 25.87 -20.98
C CYS A 5 -10.91 25.21 -20.52
N ASP A 6 -9.76 25.67 -21.01
CA ASP A 6 -8.47 25.25 -20.45
C ASP A 6 -8.51 25.55 -18.95
N GLY A 7 -8.15 24.54 -18.14
CA GLY A 7 -8.04 24.70 -16.70
C GLY A 7 -6.98 25.75 -16.35
N ALA A 8 -7.14 26.43 -15.22
CA ALA A 8 -6.19 27.41 -14.74
C ALA A 8 -4.97 26.74 -14.06
N ASP A 9 -3.79 27.33 -14.24
CA ASP A 9 -2.58 26.95 -13.52
C ASP A 9 -2.34 27.92 -12.35
N TYR A 10 -2.22 27.38 -11.15
CA TYR A 10 -1.87 28.11 -9.93
C TYR A 10 -0.47 27.71 -9.46
N TYR A 11 0.37 28.68 -9.10
CA TYR A 11 1.77 28.46 -8.74
C TYR A 11 2.05 28.91 -7.32
N ILE A 12 2.75 28.05 -6.56
CA ILE A 12 3.06 28.27 -5.15
C ILE A 12 4.54 28.01 -4.89
N ASP A 13 5.20 28.98 -4.25
CA ASP A 13 6.61 28.98 -3.92
C ASP A 13 6.82 29.54 -2.50
N SER A 14 7.18 28.66 -1.55
CA SER A 14 7.38 29.07 -0.15
C SER A 14 8.59 30.00 0.05
N VAL A 15 9.50 30.06 -0.92
CA VAL A 15 10.77 30.79 -0.83
C VAL A 15 10.60 32.20 -1.41
N ASP A 16 10.31 32.28 -2.71
CA ASP A 16 10.31 33.54 -3.46
C ASP A 16 8.89 34.12 -3.70
N GLY A 17 7.83 33.37 -3.35
CA GLY A 17 6.45 33.79 -3.56
C GLY A 17 5.95 34.88 -2.61
N SER A 18 4.80 35.46 -2.97
CA SER A 18 4.05 36.41 -2.13
C SER A 18 2.55 36.14 -2.23
N ASP A 19 1.84 36.14 -1.11
CA ASP A 19 0.38 35.93 -1.09
C ASP A 19 -0.41 37.15 -1.62
N SER A 20 0.27 38.26 -1.91
CA SER A 20 -0.28 39.39 -2.66
C SER A 20 -0.29 39.17 -4.18
N ASN A 21 0.40 38.14 -4.68
CA ASN A 21 0.45 37.81 -6.09
C ASN A 21 -0.87 37.15 -6.56
N ASP A 22 -1.10 37.13 -7.86
CA ASP A 22 -2.26 36.46 -8.45
C ASP A 22 -2.16 34.93 -8.42
N GLY A 23 -0.93 34.38 -8.34
CA GLY A 23 -0.68 32.95 -8.37
C GLY A 23 -0.80 32.33 -9.75
N LEU A 24 -1.03 33.12 -10.82
CA LEU A 24 -1.36 32.60 -12.16
C LEU A 24 -0.14 32.40 -13.06
N SER A 25 1.07 32.66 -12.55
CA SER A 25 2.31 32.41 -13.29
C SER A 25 3.47 32.04 -12.36
N ILE A 26 4.49 31.39 -12.93
CA ILE A 26 5.75 31.10 -12.21
C ILE A 26 6.49 32.36 -11.74
N LEU A 27 6.20 33.54 -12.31
CA LEU A 27 6.82 34.83 -11.95
C LEU A 27 6.09 35.52 -10.81
N THR A 28 4.81 35.21 -10.63
CA THR A 28 3.93 35.75 -9.59
C THR A 28 3.30 34.64 -8.74
N PRO A 29 4.09 33.70 -8.17
CA PRO A 29 3.52 32.62 -7.38
C PRO A 29 3.05 33.12 -6.01
N TRP A 30 2.05 32.44 -5.44
CA TRP A 30 1.71 32.59 -4.03
C TRP A 30 2.83 32.07 -3.14
N LYS A 31 2.89 32.55 -1.90
CA LYS A 31 3.87 32.05 -0.92
C LYS A 31 3.34 30.83 -0.17
N SER A 32 2.08 30.89 0.24
CA SER A 32 1.49 29.92 1.16
C SER A 32 0.60 28.94 0.41
N HIS A 33 0.81 27.64 0.64
CA HIS A 33 -0.05 26.56 0.12
C HIS A 33 -1.55 26.76 0.41
N VAL A 34 -1.91 27.39 1.53
CA VAL A 34 -3.32 27.68 1.90
C VAL A 34 -4.03 28.63 0.93
N LYS A 35 -3.29 29.37 0.09
CA LYS A 35 -3.93 30.19 -0.95
C LYS A 35 -4.71 29.37 -1.97
N ALA A 36 -4.37 28.10 -2.17
CA ALA A 36 -5.15 27.19 -3.00
C ALA A 36 -6.59 27.01 -2.50
N GLU A 37 -6.86 27.16 -1.19
CA GLU A 37 -8.22 27.10 -0.64
C GLU A 37 -9.01 28.40 -0.86
N SER A 38 -8.32 29.50 -1.19
CA SER A 38 -8.96 30.81 -1.39
C SER A 38 -9.53 31.01 -2.79
N VAL A 39 -9.27 30.04 -3.69
CA VAL A 39 -9.81 30.03 -5.05
C VAL A 39 -10.78 28.86 -5.21
N SER A 40 -11.83 29.09 -5.98
CA SER A 40 -12.77 28.03 -6.35
C SER A 40 -12.21 27.29 -7.55
N LEU A 41 -11.42 26.24 -7.28
CA LEU A 41 -10.87 25.38 -8.31
C LEU A 41 -11.99 24.74 -9.15
N ALA A 42 -11.77 24.69 -10.46
CA ALA A 42 -12.66 24.07 -11.42
C ALA A 42 -12.03 22.80 -12.02
N ALA A 43 -12.86 22.00 -12.69
CA ALA A 43 -12.39 20.82 -13.39
C ALA A 43 -11.33 21.17 -14.45
N GLY A 44 -10.15 20.54 -14.34
CA GLY A 44 -9.00 20.79 -15.20
C GLY A 44 -7.92 21.68 -14.59
N ASP A 45 -8.21 22.37 -13.47
CA ASP A 45 -7.25 23.24 -12.81
C ASP A 45 -6.07 22.46 -12.22
N VAL A 46 -4.90 23.12 -12.19
CA VAL A 46 -3.65 22.55 -11.68
C VAL A 46 -3.03 23.48 -10.65
N VAL A 47 -2.71 22.94 -9.47
CA VAL A 47 -1.94 23.62 -8.42
C VAL A 47 -0.52 23.07 -8.41
N HIS A 48 0.44 23.93 -8.76
CA HIS A 48 1.85 23.64 -8.89
C HIS A 48 2.63 24.15 -7.68
N PHE A 49 3.31 23.23 -6.97
CA PHE A 49 4.19 23.55 -5.85
C PHE A 49 5.66 23.53 -6.31
N LYS A 50 6.42 24.61 -6.09
CA LYS A 50 7.81 24.70 -6.57
C LYS A 50 8.69 23.69 -5.84
N LYS A 51 9.46 22.91 -6.60
CA LYS A 51 10.53 22.07 -6.04
C LYS A 51 11.51 22.93 -5.22
N GLY A 52 11.93 22.39 -4.07
CA GLY A 52 12.66 23.13 -3.04
C GLY A 52 11.78 23.82 -2.00
N SER A 53 10.45 23.91 -2.21
CA SER A 53 9.53 24.48 -1.21
C SER A 53 9.30 23.56 -0.01
N ALA A 54 8.92 24.16 1.10
CA ALA A 54 8.49 23.46 2.31
C ALA A 54 7.23 24.12 2.90
N PHE A 55 6.24 23.29 3.23
CA PHE A 55 4.94 23.70 3.74
C PHE A 55 4.61 22.97 5.04
N SER A 56 4.23 23.75 6.06
CA SER A 56 3.78 23.25 7.35
C SER A 56 2.32 23.60 7.56
N GLY A 57 1.52 22.62 7.99
CA GLY A 57 0.08 22.76 8.17
C GLY A 57 -0.70 21.87 7.21
N ASN A 58 -1.97 22.18 7.03
CA ASN A 58 -2.87 21.41 6.19
C ASN A 58 -3.48 22.28 5.09
N ILE A 59 -3.83 21.63 3.99
CA ILE A 59 -4.75 22.17 2.98
C ILE A 59 -5.83 21.15 2.66
N ARG A 60 -7.01 21.64 2.34
CA ARG A 60 -8.16 20.89 1.87
C ARG A 60 -8.60 21.38 0.49
N ILE A 61 -8.67 20.47 -0.46
CA ILE A 61 -9.33 20.72 -1.76
C ILE A 61 -10.71 20.08 -1.71
N SER A 62 -11.76 20.89 -1.73
CA SER A 62 -13.15 20.40 -1.61
C SER A 62 -13.86 20.31 -2.96
N GLU A 63 -13.32 21.00 -3.95
CA GLU A 63 -13.80 21.06 -5.32
C GLU A 63 -13.53 19.74 -6.05
N SER A 64 -14.36 19.45 -7.05
CA SER A 64 -14.27 18.22 -7.83
C SER A 64 -13.80 18.51 -9.24
N GLY A 65 -12.93 17.64 -9.75
CA GLY A 65 -12.67 17.53 -11.17
C GLY A 65 -13.74 16.73 -11.89
N THR A 66 -13.40 16.29 -13.10
CA THR A 66 -14.17 15.29 -13.85
C THR A 66 -13.24 14.21 -14.39
N ALA A 67 -13.81 13.10 -14.88
CA ALA A 67 -13.03 12.01 -15.47
C ALA A 67 -12.10 12.47 -16.61
N THR A 68 -12.52 13.45 -17.41
CA THR A 68 -11.73 13.99 -18.53
C THR A 68 -10.87 15.19 -18.16
N SER A 69 -11.20 15.86 -17.05
CA SER A 69 -10.54 17.09 -16.60
C SER A 69 -10.42 17.06 -15.06
N PRO A 70 -9.51 16.25 -14.51
CA PRO A 70 -9.32 16.17 -13.07
C PRO A 70 -8.66 17.45 -12.53
N ILE A 71 -8.88 17.76 -11.26
CA ILE A 71 -8.05 18.76 -10.54
C ILE A 71 -6.73 18.08 -10.21
N ARG A 72 -5.61 18.78 -10.39
CA ARG A 72 -4.27 18.21 -10.16
C ARG A 72 -3.48 19.02 -9.14
N LEU A 73 -2.89 18.35 -8.17
CA LEU A 73 -1.88 18.90 -7.26
C LEU A 73 -0.53 18.27 -7.62
N THR A 74 0.41 19.08 -8.11
CA THR A 74 1.70 18.60 -8.63
C THR A 74 2.85 19.55 -8.32
N SER A 75 4.07 19.20 -8.73
CA SER A 75 5.24 20.06 -8.57
C SER A 75 5.79 20.61 -9.89
N TYR A 76 6.47 21.76 -9.80
CA TYR A 76 7.16 22.40 -10.92
C TYR A 76 8.60 22.79 -10.58
N GLY A 77 9.38 23.17 -11.60
CA GLY A 77 10.78 23.58 -11.44
C GLY A 77 11.76 22.41 -11.29
N THR A 78 12.90 22.69 -10.67
CA THR A 78 14.04 21.75 -10.50
C THR A 78 14.41 21.59 -9.02
N GLY A 79 15.13 20.53 -8.67
CA GLY A 79 15.53 20.24 -7.29
C GLY A 79 14.65 19.20 -6.59
N ALA A 80 14.69 19.19 -5.25
CA ALA A 80 13.93 18.24 -4.43
C ALA A 80 12.42 18.49 -4.50
N LEU A 81 11.61 17.44 -4.37
CA LEU A 81 10.15 17.55 -4.31
C LEU A 81 9.70 18.54 -3.22
N PRO A 82 8.61 19.31 -3.45
CA PRO A 82 8.03 20.17 -2.42
C PRO A 82 7.58 19.34 -1.23
N ARG A 83 7.95 19.79 -0.04
CA ARG A 83 7.84 19.03 1.21
C ARG A 83 6.65 19.49 2.04
N PHE A 84 5.82 18.56 2.51
CA PHE A 84 4.62 18.81 3.31
C PHE A 84 4.69 18.10 4.67
N THR A 85 4.34 18.82 5.74
CA THR A 85 4.29 18.28 7.10
C THR A 85 3.17 18.90 7.96
N ASN A 86 2.53 18.08 8.79
CA ASN A 86 1.59 18.49 9.83
C ASN A 86 1.74 17.54 11.04
N PRO A 87 2.84 17.64 11.81
CA PRO A 87 3.25 16.60 12.74
C PRO A 87 2.30 16.42 13.93
N THR A 88 1.50 17.44 14.27
CA THR A 88 0.60 17.40 15.43
C THR A 88 -0.79 16.96 15.03
N THR A 89 -1.46 16.19 15.89
CA THR A 89 -2.85 15.79 15.64
C THR A 89 -3.89 16.83 16.04
N ARG A 90 -3.47 18.01 16.52
CA ARG A 90 -4.36 19.10 16.91
C ARG A 90 -5.08 19.69 15.71
N ASP A 91 -4.32 19.94 14.65
CA ASP A 91 -4.81 20.59 13.45
C ASP A 91 -5.05 19.53 12.38
N ALA A 92 -6.29 19.42 11.89
CA ALA A 92 -6.69 18.48 10.85
C ALA A 92 -6.28 17.01 11.09
N ASN A 93 -6.17 16.56 12.34
CA ASN A 93 -5.71 15.21 12.70
C ASN A 93 -4.33 14.85 12.11
N GLY A 94 -3.44 15.82 11.90
CA GLY A 94 -2.11 15.59 11.31
C GLY A 94 -2.12 15.33 9.80
N ASN A 95 -3.23 15.63 9.11
CA ASN A 95 -3.30 15.61 7.65
C ASN A 95 -2.57 16.82 7.08
N ALA A 96 -1.66 16.61 6.14
CA ALA A 96 -1.03 17.69 5.39
C ALA A 96 -1.84 18.07 4.14
N ILE A 97 -2.47 17.08 3.49
CA ILE A 97 -3.43 17.29 2.40
C ILE A 97 -4.70 16.47 2.66
N ILE A 98 -5.86 17.11 2.49
CA ILE A 98 -7.17 16.46 2.53
C ILE A 98 -7.89 16.67 1.20
N LEU A 99 -8.32 15.57 0.58
CA LEU A 99 -9.16 15.57 -0.61
C LEU A 99 -10.62 15.41 -0.18
N GLY A 100 -11.43 16.41 -0.50
CA GLY A 100 -12.86 16.47 -0.19
C GLY A 100 -13.77 16.37 -1.41
N GLY A 101 -13.24 16.44 -2.63
CA GLY A 101 -13.97 16.33 -3.88
C GLY A 101 -13.50 15.18 -4.77
N ASP A 102 -14.24 14.91 -5.83
CA ASP A 102 -14.01 13.81 -6.76
C ASP A 102 -12.94 14.15 -7.81
N TYR A 103 -12.36 13.12 -8.43
CA TYR A 103 -11.45 13.28 -9.58
C TYR A 103 -10.27 14.24 -9.31
N ILE A 104 -9.65 14.08 -8.13
CA ILE A 104 -8.44 14.81 -7.77
C ILE A 104 -7.22 13.90 -7.93
N ILE A 105 -6.18 14.41 -8.58
CA ILE A 105 -4.87 13.73 -8.69
C ILE A 105 -3.87 14.44 -7.80
N VAL A 106 -3.17 13.69 -6.94
CA VAL A 106 -2.02 14.19 -6.18
C VAL A 106 -0.77 13.46 -6.65
N GLU A 107 0.21 14.21 -7.13
CA GLU A 107 1.42 13.63 -7.69
C GLU A 107 2.70 14.44 -7.51
N ASN A 108 3.84 13.75 -7.49
CA ASN A 108 5.17 14.38 -7.43
C ASN A 108 5.35 15.29 -6.19
N LEU A 109 4.80 14.90 -5.04
CA LEU A 109 4.95 15.60 -3.76
C LEU A 109 5.69 14.73 -2.74
N HIS A 110 6.27 15.38 -1.72
CA HIS A 110 6.95 14.69 -0.62
C HIS A 110 6.31 15.02 0.73
N PHE A 111 5.74 14.02 1.39
CA PHE A 111 5.19 14.11 2.74
C PHE A 111 6.22 13.60 3.73
N HIS A 112 6.40 14.29 4.85
CA HIS A 112 7.34 13.83 5.87
C HIS A 112 6.94 14.15 7.30
N ASP A 113 7.35 13.26 8.22
CA ASP A 113 7.19 13.41 9.67
C ASP A 113 5.75 13.76 10.08
N THR A 114 4.76 13.27 9.31
CA THR A 114 3.36 13.65 9.43
C THR A 114 2.44 12.46 9.15
N PRO A 115 1.39 12.24 9.95
CA PRO A 115 1.33 12.66 11.35
C PRO A 115 2.56 12.15 12.12
N GLY A 116 2.97 12.87 13.16
CA GLY A 116 4.15 12.53 13.96
C GLY A 116 3.90 11.45 15.02
N GLU A 117 4.89 11.25 15.89
CA GLU A 117 4.95 10.16 16.89
C GLU A 117 3.91 10.25 18.02
N TYR A 118 3.52 11.46 18.40
CA TYR A 118 2.65 11.68 19.56
C TYR A 118 1.17 11.75 19.17
N VAL A 119 0.60 10.62 18.74
CA VAL A 119 -0.85 10.55 18.42
C VAL A 119 -1.65 10.40 19.71
N SER A 120 -2.61 11.32 19.93
CA SER A 120 -3.53 11.22 21.06
C SER A 120 -4.38 9.94 20.97
N GLY A 121 -4.54 9.23 22.09
CA GLY A 121 -5.41 8.04 22.18
C GLY A 121 -6.89 8.29 21.93
N THR A 122 -7.31 9.55 21.85
CA THR A 122 -8.68 9.95 21.51
C THR A 122 -8.89 10.11 20.00
N ILE A 123 -7.81 10.05 19.19
CA ILE A 123 -7.89 10.16 17.73
C ILE A 123 -8.62 8.94 17.18
N ILE A 124 -9.53 9.20 16.23
CA ILE A 124 -10.11 8.16 15.40
C ILE A 124 -9.10 7.85 14.30
N MET A 125 -8.44 6.70 14.34
CA MET A 125 -7.38 6.33 13.37
C MET A 125 -7.83 6.39 11.91
N THR A 126 -9.13 6.18 11.65
CA THR A 126 -9.73 6.37 10.32
C THR A 126 -9.80 7.84 9.86
N ARG A 127 -9.18 8.78 10.58
CA ARG A 127 -9.07 10.22 10.25
C ARG A 127 -7.62 10.70 10.17
N LEU A 128 -6.68 9.88 10.62
CA LEU A 128 -5.25 10.13 10.67
C LEU A 128 -4.61 9.73 9.32
N ALA A 129 -3.71 10.54 8.76
CA ALA A 129 -2.88 10.25 7.58
C ALA A 129 -2.03 11.48 7.20
N ALA A 130 -0.97 11.33 6.41
CA ALA A 130 -0.31 12.45 5.76
C ALA A 130 -1.19 13.02 4.63
N LEU A 131 -1.71 12.12 3.79
CA LEU A 131 -2.67 12.42 2.74
C LEU A 131 -3.96 11.65 3.01
N ARG A 132 -5.06 12.39 3.13
CA ARG A 132 -6.38 11.83 3.39
C ARG A 132 -7.35 12.08 2.25
N ILE A 133 -8.09 11.05 1.87
CA ILE A 133 -9.26 11.14 0.99
C ILE A 133 -10.50 10.94 1.85
N ASP A 134 -11.38 11.93 1.87
CA ASP A 134 -12.62 11.87 2.64
C ASP A 134 -13.64 10.92 2.02
N ARG A 135 -14.64 10.57 2.83
CA ARG A 135 -15.76 9.75 2.36
C ARG A 135 -16.58 10.54 1.34
N GLY A 136 -16.78 9.94 0.16
CA GLY A 136 -17.48 10.55 -0.97
C GLY A 136 -16.60 11.46 -1.83
N ALA A 137 -15.28 11.45 -1.62
CA ALA A 137 -14.29 12.02 -2.54
C ALA A 137 -13.77 10.87 -3.42
N ASP A 138 -14.50 10.55 -4.47
CA ASP A 138 -14.34 9.35 -5.28
C ASP A 138 -13.45 9.61 -6.50
N HIS A 139 -12.98 8.54 -7.15
CA HIS A 139 -12.17 8.61 -8.39
C HIS A 139 -10.86 9.41 -8.24
N CYS A 140 -10.34 9.54 -7.02
CA CYS A 140 -9.06 10.18 -6.76
C CYS A 140 -7.87 9.28 -7.14
N ILE A 141 -6.77 9.89 -7.59
CA ILE A 141 -5.54 9.19 -7.95
C ILE A 141 -4.37 9.73 -7.12
N ILE A 142 -3.72 8.88 -6.36
CA ILE A 142 -2.52 9.23 -5.59
C ILE A 142 -1.34 8.52 -6.23
N ARG A 143 -0.42 9.27 -6.86
CA ARG A 143 0.70 8.65 -7.59
C ARG A 143 2.02 9.40 -7.56
N ASN A 144 3.13 8.68 -7.70
CA ASN A 144 4.47 9.27 -7.80
C ASN A 144 4.83 10.19 -6.62
N ASN A 145 4.27 9.95 -5.43
CA ASN A 145 4.58 10.70 -4.22
C ASN A 145 5.56 9.95 -3.32
N GLU A 146 6.21 10.70 -2.43
CA GLU A 146 7.02 10.16 -1.34
C GLU A 146 6.36 10.38 0.01
N PHE A 147 6.38 9.38 0.88
CA PHE A 147 5.91 9.47 2.26
C PHE A 147 7.02 8.95 3.18
N ILE A 148 7.73 9.85 3.86
CA ILE A 148 8.92 9.52 4.65
C ILE A 148 8.66 9.80 6.13
N LYS A 149 8.79 8.80 6.99
CA LYS A 149 8.50 8.91 8.44
C LYS A 149 7.08 9.40 8.72
N THR A 150 6.13 9.07 7.86
CA THR A 150 4.72 9.41 8.08
C THR A 150 4.08 8.36 8.97
N GLY A 151 3.56 8.73 10.15
CA GLY A 151 2.94 7.77 11.06
C GLY A 151 1.82 6.95 10.40
N GLN A 152 1.01 7.62 9.58
CA GLN A 152 0.11 6.99 8.65
C GLN A 152 0.26 7.69 7.29
N GLY A 153 0.63 6.96 6.24
CA GLY A 153 0.96 7.57 4.94
C GLY A 153 -0.30 8.08 4.22
N ILE A 154 -1.05 7.16 3.63
CA ILE A 154 -2.26 7.45 2.87
C ILE A 154 -3.46 6.82 3.58
N MET A 155 -4.55 7.57 3.71
CA MET A 155 -5.83 7.00 4.11
C MET A 155 -6.90 7.37 3.10
N SER A 156 -7.65 6.37 2.63
CA SER A 156 -8.74 6.58 1.68
C SER A 156 -10.08 6.08 2.21
N ALA A 157 -11.04 6.99 2.28
CA ALA A 157 -12.46 6.68 2.47
C ALA A 157 -13.31 6.96 1.22
N GLY A 158 -12.69 7.31 0.09
CA GLY A 158 -13.33 7.43 -1.22
C GLY A 158 -13.38 6.09 -1.96
N GLU A 159 -14.35 5.95 -2.84
CA GLU A 159 -14.51 4.81 -3.74
C GLU A 159 -13.86 5.09 -5.10
N HIS A 160 -13.53 4.04 -5.84
CA HIS A 160 -12.85 4.11 -7.14
C HIS A 160 -11.48 4.81 -7.11
N THR A 161 -10.82 4.79 -5.94
CA THR A 161 -9.50 5.39 -5.76
C THR A 161 -8.39 4.48 -6.32
N LEU A 162 -7.43 5.09 -7.02
CA LEU A 162 -6.18 4.44 -7.43
C LEU A 162 -5.00 5.00 -6.64
N ILE A 163 -4.33 4.15 -5.86
CA ILE A 163 -3.10 4.49 -5.14
C ILE A 163 -1.96 3.75 -5.81
N THR A 164 -1.16 4.45 -6.61
CA THR A 164 -0.18 3.77 -7.49
C THR A 164 1.18 4.45 -7.55
N LYS A 165 2.25 3.67 -7.67
CA LYS A 165 3.62 4.22 -7.87
C LYS A 165 4.04 5.24 -6.80
N ASN A 166 3.66 5.04 -5.55
CA ASN A 166 4.15 5.83 -4.42
C ASN A 166 5.30 5.11 -3.71
N TYR A 167 6.27 5.87 -3.19
CA TYR A 167 7.31 5.37 -2.31
C TYR A 167 6.98 5.78 -0.87
N LEU A 168 6.73 4.79 -0.02
CA LEU A 168 6.42 4.99 1.39
C LEU A 168 7.49 4.31 2.24
N ASP A 169 8.06 5.03 3.19
CA ASP A 169 9.08 4.57 4.13
C ASP A 169 8.75 5.10 5.51
N GLY A 170 8.11 4.25 6.30
CA GLY A 170 7.44 4.59 7.54
C GLY A 170 8.39 4.78 8.73
N PRO A 171 7.86 5.29 9.84
CA PRO A 171 8.55 5.27 11.12
C PRO A 171 8.48 3.87 11.75
N SER A 172 9.36 3.60 12.72
CA SER A 172 9.40 2.33 13.47
C SER A 172 8.87 2.42 14.91
N TYR A 173 8.23 3.56 15.26
CA TYR A 173 7.59 3.77 16.57
C TYR A 173 6.10 3.41 16.53
N ALA A 174 5.51 3.16 17.71
CA ALA A 174 4.05 3.06 17.85
C ALA A 174 3.43 4.45 17.74
N LEU A 175 2.31 4.58 17.02
CA LEU A 175 1.56 5.84 16.94
C LEU A 175 0.93 6.19 18.28
N TRP A 176 0.40 5.17 18.95
CA TRP A 176 -0.22 5.30 20.26
C TRP A 176 -0.13 3.98 21.00
N ARG A 177 0.03 4.01 22.33
CA ARG A 177 -0.04 2.80 23.16
C ARG A 177 -0.44 3.04 24.61
N THR A 178 -0.87 1.94 25.23
CA THR A 178 -1.07 1.73 26.66
C THR A 178 -0.37 0.43 27.06
N SER A 179 -0.51 -0.01 28.32
CA SER A 179 -0.06 -1.35 28.74
C SER A 179 -0.87 -2.50 28.13
N LYS A 180 -2.01 -2.23 27.49
CA LYS A 180 -2.95 -3.26 26.99
C LYS A 180 -3.23 -3.19 25.49
N SER A 181 -2.96 -2.07 24.84
CA SER A 181 -3.26 -1.87 23.42
C SER A 181 -2.29 -0.88 22.80
N SER A 182 -2.12 -0.95 21.48
CA SER A 182 -1.33 -0.02 20.66
C SER A 182 -1.96 0.15 19.29
N TRP A 183 -1.48 1.16 18.57
CA TRP A 183 -1.58 1.26 17.11
C TRP A 183 -0.16 1.43 16.57
N GLY A 184 0.23 0.55 15.65
CA GLY A 184 1.45 0.70 14.89
C GLY A 184 1.30 1.70 13.74
N PRO A 185 2.41 2.05 13.07
CA PRO A 185 2.39 2.90 11.91
C PRO A 185 1.85 2.15 10.69
N MET A 186 1.18 2.87 9.78
CA MET A 186 0.44 2.26 8.66
C MET A 186 0.79 2.95 7.33
N GLY A 187 1.18 2.17 6.32
CA GLY A 187 1.51 2.73 5.01
C GLY A 187 0.27 3.30 4.32
N ILE A 188 -0.68 2.43 4.02
CA ILE A 188 -1.93 2.74 3.33
C ILE A 188 -3.10 2.18 4.15
N HIS A 189 -4.12 2.98 4.43
CA HIS A 189 -5.32 2.54 5.14
C HIS A 189 -6.57 2.73 4.27
N LEU A 190 -7.23 1.64 3.89
CA LEU A 190 -8.46 1.63 3.11
C LEU A 190 -9.67 1.50 4.03
N ASN A 191 -10.46 2.57 4.12
CA ASN A 191 -11.65 2.59 4.98
C ASN A 191 -12.90 2.02 4.30
N ILE A 192 -12.90 1.90 2.97
CA ILE A 192 -14.04 1.43 2.16
C ILE A 192 -13.55 0.61 0.96
N GLY A 193 -14.43 -0.16 0.34
CA GLY A 193 -14.17 -0.94 -0.87
C GLY A 193 -14.02 -0.11 -2.15
N ASN A 194 -14.01 -0.80 -3.30
CA ASN A 194 -13.84 -0.26 -4.64
C ASN A 194 -12.51 0.49 -4.84
N GLN A 195 -11.38 -0.10 -4.44
CA GLN A 195 -10.08 0.57 -4.50
C GLN A 195 -9.01 -0.30 -5.17
N GLU A 196 -8.05 0.35 -5.83
CA GLU A 196 -6.86 -0.29 -6.39
C GLU A 196 -5.58 0.28 -5.75
N VAL A 197 -4.70 -0.62 -5.29
CA VAL A 197 -3.37 -0.29 -4.77
C VAL A 197 -2.33 -1.02 -5.59
N SER A 198 -1.55 -0.30 -6.40
CA SER A 198 -0.65 -0.93 -7.36
C SER A 198 0.73 -0.29 -7.50
N TYR A 199 1.77 -1.09 -7.79
CA TYR A 199 3.12 -0.57 -8.08
C TYR A 199 3.74 0.33 -7.00
N ASN A 200 3.29 0.25 -5.75
CA ASN A 200 3.88 1.00 -4.65
C ASN A 200 5.10 0.27 -4.07
N THR A 201 6.01 1.03 -3.49
CA THR A 201 7.07 0.53 -2.61
C THR A 201 6.73 0.96 -1.18
N ILE A 202 6.49 0.01 -0.28
CA ILE A 202 6.03 0.29 1.09
C ILE A 202 7.00 -0.34 2.10
N LYS A 203 7.71 0.48 2.86
CA LYS A 203 8.77 0.02 3.75
C LYS A 203 8.59 0.46 5.19
N ASN A 204 9.04 -0.38 6.11
CA ASN A 204 9.32 -0.05 7.50
C ASN A 204 8.12 0.47 8.33
N PHE A 205 6.87 0.21 7.91
CA PHE A 205 5.68 0.43 8.72
C PHE A 205 5.49 -0.72 9.70
N GLY A 206 6.26 -0.69 10.78
CA GLY A 206 6.14 -1.67 11.85
C GLY A 206 6.94 -1.28 13.08
N THR A 207 6.40 -1.60 14.25
CA THR A 207 7.08 -1.40 15.54
C THR A 207 7.07 -2.68 16.37
N LYS A 208 8.08 -2.81 17.24
CA LYS A 208 8.12 -3.83 18.31
C LYS A 208 7.72 -3.25 19.68
N ASP A 209 7.57 -1.93 19.78
CA ASP A 209 7.07 -1.27 21.00
C ASP A 209 5.54 -1.37 21.08
N SER A 210 5.06 -2.60 21.27
CA SER A 210 3.64 -2.91 21.38
C SER A 210 3.42 -3.89 22.54
N PRO A 211 2.35 -3.75 23.34
CA PRO A 211 1.98 -4.73 24.37
C PRO A 211 1.68 -6.11 23.77
N TRP A 212 1.45 -6.17 22.46
CA TRP A 212 1.27 -7.41 21.74
C TRP A 212 2.58 -8.01 21.20
N GLY A 213 3.70 -7.29 21.31
CA GLY A 213 5.02 -7.66 20.77
C GLY A 213 5.38 -6.99 19.45
N SER A 214 4.38 -6.69 18.62
CA SER A 214 4.52 -5.92 17.37
C SER A 214 3.19 -5.39 16.87
N ASP A 215 3.26 -4.35 16.03
CA ASP A 215 2.10 -3.66 15.45
C ASP A 215 2.49 -2.88 14.18
N GLY A 216 1.50 -2.53 13.35
CA GLY A 216 1.64 -1.78 12.10
C GLY A 216 1.66 -2.64 10.83
N GLY A 217 1.65 -1.99 9.67
CA GLY A 217 1.57 -2.71 8.42
C GLY A 217 1.67 -1.86 7.17
N ALA A 218 1.88 -2.54 6.03
CA ALA A 218 1.92 -1.89 4.73
C ALA A 218 0.53 -1.39 4.32
N ILE A 219 -0.50 -2.25 4.41
CA ILE A 219 -1.87 -1.96 4.00
C ILE A 219 -2.86 -2.44 5.06
N GLU A 220 -3.68 -1.53 5.57
CA GLU A 220 -4.70 -1.77 6.60
C GLU A 220 -6.11 -1.61 6.03
N ILE A 221 -7.01 -2.50 6.39
CA ILE A 221 -8.40 -2.50 5.91
C ILE A 221 -9.33 -2.69 7.10
N ASP A 222 -9.29 -1.75 8.03
CA ASP A 222 -9.78 -1.96 9.40
C ASP A 222 -11.02 -1.15 9.79
N CYS A 223 -11.54 -0.32 8.89
CA CYS A 223 -12.79 0.37 9.15
C CYS A 223 -13.98 -0.59 9.04
N GLY A 224 -14.52 -1.04 10.16
CA GLY A 224 -15.72 -1.89 10.19
C GLY A 224 -17.01 -1.16 9.78
N ARG A 225 -17.02 0.16 9.63
CA ARG A 225 -18.25 0.94 9.32
C ARG A 225 -18.72 0.82 7.89
N TYR A 226 -17.82 0.54 6.96
CA TYR A 226 -18.10 0.57 5.53
C TYR A 226 -17.77 -0.76 4.88
N HIS A 227 -18.37 -0.99 3.72
CA HIS A 227 -18.21 -2.25 3.00
C HIS A 227 -16.75 -2.45 2.58
N LYS A 228 -16.33 -3.71 2.50
CA LYS A 228 -14.97 -4.14 2.12
C LYS A 228 -15.01 -4.95 0.82
N LYS A 229 -15.67 -4.40 -0.21
CA LYS A 229 -15.88 -5.09 -1.50
C LYS A 229 -14.90 -4.60 -2.56
N ASN A 230 -14.54 -5.44 -3.53
CA ASN A 230 -13.86 -5.02 -4.77
C ASN A 230 -12.53 -4.26 -4.51
N ILE A 231 -11.59 -4.91 -3.81
CA ILE A 231 -10.26 -4.34 -3.55
C ILE A 231 -9.22 -5.12 -4.34
N TYR A 232 -8.41 -4.39 -5.12
CA TYR A 232 -7.38 -4.94 -6.00
C TYR A 232 -6.01 -4.44 -5.53
N ILE A 233 -5.13 -5.36 -5.12
CA ILE A 233 -3.80 -5.02 -4.59
C ILE A 233 -2.75 -5.80 -5.38
N HIS A 234 -1.99 -5.12 -6.25
CA HIS A 234 -1.08 -5.84 -7.13
C HIS A 234 0.21 -5.14 -7.50
N HIS A 235 1.23 -5.94 -7.81
CA HIS A 235 2.53 -5.42 -8.26
C HIS A 235 3.20 -4.49 -7.23
N ASN A 236 2.85 -4.57 -5.94
CA ASN A 236 3.51 -3.80 -4.89
C ASN A 236 4.74 -4.54 -4.36
N TYR A 237 5.74 -3.77 -3.95
CA TYR A 237 6.87 -4.24 -3.17
C TYR A 237 6.69 -3.82 -1.71
N SER A 238 6.79 -4.74 -0.77
CA SER A 238 6.79 -4.43 0.66
C SER A 238 8.02 -4.98 1.38
N GLU A 239 8.54 -4.21 2.32
CA GLU A 239 9.73 -4.59 3.09
C GLU A 239 9.71 -4.06 4.53
N GLY A 240 10.04 -4.91 5.50
CA GLY A 240 10.29 -4.47 6.88
C GLY A 240 9.05 -3.96 7.63
N ASN A 241 7.86 -4.10 7.06
CA ASN A 241 6.61 -3.79 7.75
C ASN A 241 6.28 -4.88 8.78
N ALA A 242 5.36 -4.64 9.71
CA ALA A 242 4.90 -5.72 10.58
C ALA A 242 4.01 -6.72 9.79
N GLY A 243 2.98 -6.24 9.09
CA GLY A 243 2.17 -7.02 8.14
C GLY A 243 2.19 -6.46 6.71
N PHE A 244 1.74 -7.24 5.72
CA PHE A 244 1.43 -6.69 4.39
C PHE A 244 -0.03 -6.23 4.31
N ILE A 245 -0.97 -7.13 4.60
CA ILE A 245 -2.40 -6.80 4.67
C ILE A 245 -2.96 -7.25 6.02
N GLU A 246 -3.66 -6.35 6.69
CA GLU A 246 -4.52 -6.65 7.82
C GLU A 246 -5.95 -6.18 7.52
N SER A 247 -6.92 -6.98 7.97
CA SER A 247 -8.33 -6.66 7.80
C SER A 247 -9.11 -7.05 9.05
N SER A 248 -9.72 -6.08 9.70
CA SER A 248 -10.52 -6.27 10.91
C SER A 248 -11.92 -6.81 10.66
N TRP A 249 -12.50 -7.39 11.71
CA TRP A 249 -13.92 -7.77 11.78
C TRP A 249 -14.55 -7.45 13.12
N ASP A 250 -14.48 -8.38 14.07
CA ASP A 250 -15.10 -8.27 15.39
C ASP A 250 -14.08 -7.95 16.50
N TYR A 251 -12.79 -8.09 16.23
CA TYR A 251 -11.70 -7.76 17.16
C TYR A 251 -11.61 -6.26 17.40
N ASP A 252 -11.62 -5.47 16.32
CA ASP A 252 -11.41 -4.02 16.39
C ASP A 252 -12.73 -3.23 16.36
N TRP A 253 -13.78 -3.79 15.73
CA TRP A 253 -15.06 -3.08 15.60
C TRP A 253 -16.30 -4.00 15.62
N PRO A 254 -16.69 -4.55 16.79
CA PRO A 254 -17.77 -5.54 16.90
C PRO A 254 -19.16 -5.03 16.49
N ARG A 255 -19.35 -3.72 16.35
CA ARG A 255 -20.65 -3.09 16.08
C ARG A 255 -21.15 -3.26 14.64
N TYR A 256 -20.26 -3.47 13.67
CA TYR A 256 -20.64 -3.43 12.25
C TYR A 256 -20.18 -4.64 11.41
N ARG A 257 -19.22 -5.45 11.90
CA ARG A 257 -18.86 -6.80 11.40
C ARG A 257 -18.96 -6.97 9.87
N GLN A 258 -18.22 -6.17 9.11
CA GLN A 258 -18.23 -6.23 7.65
C GLN A 258 -17.41 -7.40 7.14
N GLU A 259 -18.04 -8.29 6.39
CA GLU A 259 -17.33 -9.33 5.65
C GLU A 259 -16.62 -8.75 4.42
N ILE A 260 -15.71 -9.55 3.86
CA ILE A 260 -14.85 -9.16 2.76
C ILE A 260 -15.29 -9.88 1.48
N TYR A 261 -15.42 -9.14 0.37
CA TYR A 261 -15.91 -9.67 -0.90
C TYR A 261 -15.06 -9.26 -2.10
N ASN A 262 -14.83 -10.19 -3.01
CA ASN A 262 -14.24 -9.94 -4.33
C ASN A 262 -12.92 -9.15 -4.26
N TRP A 263 -11.93 -9.69 -3.55
CA TRP A 263 -10.58 -9.11 -3.58
C TRP A 263 -9.67 -9.94 -4.46
N ARG A 264 -8.72 -9.24 -5.08
CA ARG A 264 -7.61 -9.82 -5.83
C ARG A 264 -6.31 -9.23 -5.31
N VAL A 265 -5.49 -10.07 -4.71
CA VAL A 265 -4.15 -9.69 -4.23
C VAL A 265 -3.14 -10.48 -5.04
N SER A 266 -2.44 -9.83 -5.97
CA SER A 266 -1.68 -10.57 -6.98
C SER A 266 -0.37 -9.94 -7.39
N PHE A 267 0.61 -10.79 -7.75
CA PHE A 267 1.92 -10.33 -8.24
C PHE A 267 2.62 -9.36 -7.28
N ASN A 268 2.42 -9.47 -5.96
CA ASN A 268 3.18 -8.68 -4.98
C ASN A 268 4.45 -9.43 -4.55
N VAL A 269 5.50 -8.68 -4.22
CA VAL A 269 6.73 -9.21 -3.61
C VAL A 269 6.83 -8.64 -2.20
N CYS A 270 6.72 -9.50 -1.20
CA CYS A 270 6.56 -9.09 0.19
C CYS A 270 7.66 -9.68 1.08
N TYR A 271 8.49 -8.82 1.67
CA TYR A 271 9.52 -9.16 2.66
C TYR A 271 9.26 -8.43 4.00
N ASP A 272 8.18 -8.82 4.67
CA ASP A 272 7.75 -8.20 5.94
C ASP A 272 8.00 -9.12 7.12
N GLY A 273 7.77 -8.59 8.32
CA GLY A 273 8.10 -9.23 9.58
C GLY A 273 7.09 -10.29 10.05
N GLN A 274 6.04 -9.84 10.75
CA GLN A 274 5.13 -10.67 11.54
C GLN A 274 4.28 -11.59 10.67
N SER A 275 3.56 -11.03 9.68
CA SER A 275 2.70 -11.83 8.81
C SER A 275 2.65 -11.25 7.40
N TRP A 276 2.21 -12.06 6.44
CA TRP A 276 1.79 -11.53 5.15
C TRP A 276 0.36 -11.07 5.23
N LEU A 277 -0.52 -11.94 5.70
CA LEU A 277 -1.93 -11.63 5.84
C LEU A 277 -2.36 -11.84 7.28
N PHE A 278 -3.11 -10.86 7.79
CA PHE A 278 -3.91 -11.02 9.00
C PHE A 278 -5.38 -10.77 8.68
N MET A 279 -6.05 -11.83 8.21
CA MET A 279 -7.45 -11.76 7.77
C MET A 279 -8.37 -12.16 8.91
N LEU A 280 -9.02 -11.17 9.54
CA LEU A 280 -9.90 -11.39 10.69
C LEU A 280 -11.38 -11.47 10.34
N ALA A 281 -11.76 -11.24 9.08
CA ALA A 281 -13.14 -11.28 8.61
C ALA A 281 -13.45 -12.52 7.74
N PRO A 282 -14.72 -12.96 7.68
CA PRO A 282 -15.17 -13.90 6.67
C PRO A 282 -14.84 -13.41 5.27
N CYS A 283 -14.28 -14.28 4.44
CA CYS A 283 -13.87 -13.97 3.07
C CYS A 283 -14.86 -14.59 2.09
N ASN A 284 -15.20 -13.87 1.02
CA ASN A 284 -16.10 -14.36 -0.03
C ASN A 284 -15.53 -14.00 -1.41
N GLY A 285 -15.06 -15.00 -2.16
CA GLY A 285 -14.45 -14.78 -3.46
C GLY A 285 -13.15 -13.99 -3.37
N ILE A 286 -12.27 -14.37 -2.45
CA ILE A 286 -10.99 -13.70 -2.21
C ILE A 286 -9.88 -14.52 -2.83
N TYR A 287 -9.02 -13.89 -3.60
CA TYR A 287 -7.97 -14.57 -4.34
C TYR A 287 -6.61 -13.92 -4.12
N PHE A 288 -5.65 -14.77 -3.79
CA PHE A 288 -4.24 -14.46 -3.60
C PHE A 288 -3.47 -15.21 -4.68
N ASP A 289 -3.08 -14.50 -5.75
CA ASP A 289 -2.59 -15.11 -6.99
C ASP A 289 -1.15 -14.67 -7.30
N ASN A 290 -0.25 -15.62 -7.52
CA ASN A 290 1.12 -15.33 -8.00
C ASN A 290 1.87 -14.32 -7.11
N ASN A 291 1.77 -14.39 -5.78
CA ASN A 291 2.58 -13.54 -4.90
C ASN A 291 3.88 -14.26 -4.52
N THR A 292 4.94 -13.50 -4.27
CA THR A 292 6.18 -13.99 -3.67
C THR A 292 6.28 -13.47 -2.25
N ILE A 293 6.20 -14.39 -1.28
CA ILE A 293 6.14 -14.09 0.15
C ILE A 293 7.37 -14.63 0.85
N ALA A 294 8.18 -13.74 1.41
CA ALA A 294 9.35 -14.11 2.19
C ALA A 294 9.17 -13.75 3.67
N ARG A 295 9.18 -14.76 4.55
CA ARG A 295 9.05 -14.65 6.00
C ARG A 295 10.14 -15.46 6.67
N TYR A 296 11.33 -14.85 6.76
CA TYR A 296 12.52 -15.47 7.34
C TYR A 296 12.56 -15.36 8.86
N TYR A 297 12.26 -14.18 9.40
CA TYR A 297 12.50 -13.82 10.79
C TYR A 297 11.22 -13.41 11.51
N GLY A 298 11.13 -13.72 12.80
CA GLY A 298 10.08 -13.19 13.65
C GLY A 298 10.23 -11.68 13.86
N PHE A 299 9.12 -10.98 14.04
CA PHE A 299 9.08 -9.54 14.25
C PHE A 299 8.34 -9.23 15.55
N GLY A 300 9.00 -9.45 16.70
CA GLY A 300 8.48 -9.08 18.03
C GLY A 300 7.34 -9.96 18.58
N ARG A 301 6.41 -10.43 17.74
CA ARG A 301 5.37 -11.40 18.11
C ARG A 301 5.81 -12.85 17.94
N SER A 302 5.23 -13.73 18.76
CA SER A 302 5.34 -15.19 18.57
C SER A 302 4.51 -15.69 17.39
N GLN A 303 3.44 -14.96 17.02
CA GLN A 303 2.68 -15.24 15.80
C GLN A 303 3.45 -14.79 14.58
N ASN A 304 3.94 -15.73 13.79
CA ASN A 304 4.88 -15.50 12.70
C ASN A 304 4.53 -16.30 11.42
N ALA A 305 3.27 -16.70 11.25
CA ALA A 305 2.83 -17.42 10.05
C ALA A 305 2.68 -16.48 8.85
N CYS A 306 2.82 -17.00 7.63
CA CYS A 306 2.60 -16.18 6.43
C CYS A 306 1.15 -15.69 6.35
N ALA A 307 0.18 -16.57 6.18
CA ALA A 307 -1.23 -16.21 6.10
C ALA A 307 -1.98 -16.65 7.36
N ARG A 308 -2.43 -15.70 8.17
CA ARG A 308 -3.33 -15.95 9.29
C ARG A 308 -4.77 -15.64 8.89
N LEU A 309 -5.62 -16.67 8.93
CA LEU A 309 -7.05 -16.59 8.64
C LEU A 309 -7.80 -16.94 9.93
N ASP A 310 -8.25 -15.92 10.66
CA ASP A 310 -8.72 -16.08 12.03
C ASP A 310 -9.99 -15.26 12.29
N VAL A 311 -11.14 -15.92 12.20
CA VAL A 311 -12.46 -15.29 12.29
C VAL A 311 -13.08 -15.62 13.65
N ARG A 312 -13.04 -14.69 14.61
CA ARG A 312 -13.55 -14.91 15.97
C ARG A 312 -15.08 -14.97 15.99
N GLY A 313 -15.67 -15.87 16.79
CA GLY A 313 -17.13 -16.11 16.79
C GLY A 313 -17.66 -16.94 15.59
N GLY A 314 -16.80 -17.24 14.61
CA GLY A 314 -17.11 -18.09 13.48
C GLY A 314 -17.16 -19.58 13.84
N LYS A 315 -18.23 -20.04 14.49
CA LYS A 315 -18.54 -21.48 14.56
C LYS A 315 -19.06 -21.92 13.17
N PRO A 316 -18.50 -22.96 12.50
CA PRO A 316 -17.47 -23.90 12.93
C PRO A 316 -16.10 -23.67 12.27
N VAL A 317 -15.06 -24.06 13.02
CA VAL A 317 -13.68 -24.28 12.57
C VAL A 317 -13.66 -25.20 11.34
N GLY A 318 -12.81 -24.92 10.36
CA GLY A 318 -12.62 -25.78 9.17
C GLY A 318 -13.61 -25.56 8.01
N LYS A 319 -14.67 -24.75 8.16
CA LYS A 319 -15.41 -24.28 6.97
C LYS A 319 -14.54 -23.36 6.13
N ALA A 320 -14.71 -23.44 4.81
CA ALA A 320 -13.94 -22.64 3.87
C ALA A 320 -13.95 -21.17 4.26
N SER A 321 -12.76 -20.57 4.34
CA SER A 321 -12.66 -19.13 4.61
C SER A 321 -13.21 -18.33 3.45
N GLY A 322 -13.28 -18.91 2.24
CA GLY A 322 -13.56 -18.24 0.96
C GLY A 322 -12.33 -17.59 0.33
N ALA A 323 -11.15 -17.80 0.92
CA ALA A 323 -9.87 -17.40 0.36
C ALA A 323 -9.24 -18.51 -0.49
N HIS A 324 -8.81 -18.15 -1.69
CA HIS A 324 -8.12 -18.98 -2.67
C HIS A 324 -6.67 -18.53 -2.78
N PHE A 325 -5.73 -19.45 -2.59
CA PHE A 325 -4.31 -19.21 -2.77
C PHE A 325 -3.84 -19.98 -4.00
N ARG A 326 -3.45 -19.26 -5.05
CA ARG A 326 -3.00 -19.87 -6.30
C ARG A 326 -1.62 -19.38 -6.71
N ASN A 327 -0.76 -20.28 -7.18
CA ASN A 327 0.52 -19.91 -7.79
C ASN A 327 1.49 -19.12 -6.88
N ASN A 328 1.29 -19.10 -5.56
CA ASN A 328 2.12 -18.29 -4.67
C ASN A 328 3.41 -19.04 -4.32
N LEU A 329 4.50 -18.29 -4.18
CA LEU A 329 5.73 -18.76 -3.55
C LEU A 329 5.73 -18.35 -2.08
N PHE A 330 5.61 -19.33 -1.18
CA PHE A 330 5.78 -19.13 0.26
C PHE A 330 7.19 -19.54 0.68
N ILE A 331 7.96 -18.58 1.19
CA ILE A 331 9.21 -18.84 1.89
C ILE A 331 8.98 -18.52 3.36
N TYR A 332 8.98 -19.52 4.23
CA TYR A 332 8.46 -19.40 5.60
C TYR A 332 9.36 -20.07 6.62
N SER A 333 9.49 -19.49 7.81
CA SER A 333 10.22 -20.11 8.93
C SER A 333 9.32 -20.95 9.85
N SER A 334 8.05 -20.57 10.01
CA SER A 334 7.10 -21.24 10.92
C SER A 334 6.08 -22.12 10.19
N SER A 335 5.03 -21.51 9.63
CA SER A 335 3.95 -22.13 8.89
C SER A 335 3.46 -21.20 7.79
N PRO A 336 3.08 -21.73 6.60
CA PRO A 336 2.45 -20.92 5.57
C PRO A 336 1.06 -20.43 5.97
N TYR A 337 0.34 -21.18 6.81
CA TYR A 337 -1.02 -20.86 7.23
C TYR A 337 -1.24 -21.05 8.73
N SER A 338 -2.06 -20.20 9.34
CA SER A 338 -2.49 -20.33 10.74
C SER A 338 -3.87 -19.70 10.97
N GLY A 339 -4.47 -19.93 12.13
CA GLY A 339 -5.79 -19.40 12.50
C GLY A 339 -6.92 -20.40 12.30
N ASN A 340 -8.08 -20.11 12.91
CA ASN A 340 -9.19 -21.06 13.03
C ASN A 340 -9.92 -21.36 11.69
N ARG A 341 -9.71 -20.54 10.65
CA ARG A 341 -10.27 -20.74 9.31
C ARG A 341 -9.23 -21.19 8.28
N ALA A 342 -7.95 -21.27 8.64
CA ALA A 342 -6.89 -21.66 7.71
C ALA A 342 -7.06 -23.05 7.09
N GLY A 343 -7.65 -24.01 7.82
CA GLY A 343 -7.92 -25.34 7.31
C GLY A 343 -8.93 -25.39 6.15
N GLY A 344 -9.77 -24.36 6.01
CA GLY A 344 -10.75 -24.24 4.92
C GLY A 344 -10.26 -23.41 3.73
N ALA A 345 -9.04 -22.87 3.76
CA ALA A 345 -8.51 -22.12 2.62
C ALA A 345 -8.33 -23.05 1.40
N LEU A 346 -8.76 -22.60 0.23
CA LEU A 346 -8.59 -23.32 -1.03
C LEU A 346 -7.21 -23.02 -1.58
N LYS A 347 -6.47 -24.05 -2.02
CA LYS A 347 -5.07 -23.91 -2.43
C LYS A 347 -4.86 -24.65 -3.73
N THR A 348 -4.15 -24.04 -4.66
CA THR A 348 -3.83 -24.66 -5.95
C THR A 348 -2.47 -24.18 -6.42
N ALA A 349 -1.60 -25.11 -6.81
CA ALA A 349 -0.31 -24.80 -7.39
C ALA A 349 0.52 -23.79 -6.59
N ASN A 350 0.53 -23.83 -5.25
CA ASN A 350 1.50 -23.03 -4.48
C ASN A 350 2.80 -23.81 -4.29
N TRP A 351 3.91 -23.09 -4.09
CA TRP A 351 5.20 -23.65 -3.71
C TRP A 351 5.56 -23.27 -2.28
N TYR A 352 6.07 -24.24 -1.51
CA TYR A 352 6.41 -24.06 -0.11
C TYR A 352 7.91 -24.33 0.12
N SER A 353 8.65 -23.28 0.43
CA SER A 353 10.05 -23.35 0.84
C SER A 353 10.16 -23.03 2.33
N LYS A 354 10.57 -24.02 3.14
CA LYS A 354 10.81 -23.77 4.56
C LYS A 354 12.21 -23.23 4.74
N TYR A 355 12.31 -21.98 5.17
CA TYR A 355 13.59 -21.30 5.38
C TYR A 355 14.50 -22.11 6.32
N GLN A 356 15.78 -22.23 5.95
CA GLN A 356 16.81 -23.03 6.64
C GLN A 356 16.49 -24.53 6.78
N SER A 357 15.48 -25.04 6.09
CA SER A 357 15.07 -26.45 6.14
C SER A 357 14.39 -26.84 4.83
N ASN A 358 15.05 -26.55 3.70
CA ASN A 358 14.46 -26.61 2.36
C ASN A 358 13.95 -28.02 1.98
N ASP A 359 14.49 -29.09 2.59
CA ASP A 359 14.01 -30.47 2.39
C ASP A 359 12.65 -30.76 3.05
N THR A 360 12.13 -29.81 3.86
CA THR A 360 10.85 -29.98 4.53
C THR A 360 9.71 -29.90 3.53
N LYS A 361 9.04 -31.03 3.32
CA LYS A 361 7.80 -31.08 2.53
C LYS A 361 6.64 -30.50 3.32
N TYR A 362 5.90 -29.58 2.72
CA TYR A 362 4.60 -29.18 3.24
C TYR A 362 3.61 -30.34 3.03
N LYS A 363 3.11 -30.90 4.14
CA LYS A 363 2.10 -31.97 4.13
C LYS A 363 0.74 -31.33 4.34
N GLY A 364 -0.11 -31.27 3.32
CA GLY A 364 -1.44 -30.69 3.53
C GLY A 364 -2.35 -30.50 2.34
N ASP A 365 -1.91 -30.69 1.10
CA ASP A 365 -2.76 -30.54 -0.08
C ASP A 365 -2.08 -31.16 -1.32
N GLY A 366 -2.78 -32.03 -2.06
CA GLY A 366 -2.24 -32.73 -3.24
C GLY A 366 -2.20 -31.89 -4.52
N ASN A 367 -2.87 -30.73 -4.54
CA ASN A 367 -2.98 -29.84 -5.70
C ASN A 367 -1.87 -28.79 -5.75
N GLN A 368 -0.84 -28.90 -4.90
CA GLN A 368 0.23 -27.90 -4.81
C GLN A 368 1.30 -28.14 -5.88
N ALA A 369 2.03 -27.07 -6.23
CA ALA A 369 3.08 -27.14 -7.23
C ALA A 369 4.31 -27.90 -6.70
N GLY A 370 4.56 -27.79 -5.40
CA GLY A 370 5.63 -28.54 -4.74
C GLY A 370 6.09 -27.93 -3.42
N SER A 371 7.21 -28.45 -2.94
CA SER A 371 7.96 -27.92 -1.81
C SER A 371 9.43 -28.17 -2.06
N GLY A 372 10.29 -27.33 -1.50
CA GLY A 372 11.73 -27.44 -1.74
C GLY A 372 12.40 -26.09 -1.87
N ASP A 373 13.71 -26.12 -2.09
CA ASP A 373 14.48 -24.95 -2.46
C ASP A 373 13.93 -24.33 -3.76
N PRO A 374 13.57 -23.04 -3.77
CA PRO A 374 13.03 -22.38 -4.96
C PRO A 374 14.08 -22.02 -6.02
N HIS A 375 15.38 -22.14 -5.72
CA HIS A 375 16.50 -21.76 -6.59
C HIS A 375 16.33 -20.32 -7.10
N LEU A 376 16.32 -19.38 -6.17
CA LEU A 376 16.27 -17.95 -6.46
C LEU A 376 17.68 -17.39 -6.69
N VAL A 377 17.76 -16.27 -7.40
CA VAL A 377 19.03 -15.62 -7.77
C VAL A 377 19.82 -15.23 -6.53
N ASP A 378 19.26 -14.39 -5.67
CA ASP A 378 19.93 -13.89 -4.46
C ASP A 378 18.90 -13.46 -3.39
N PRO A 379 18.26 -14.44 -2.71
CA PRO A 379 17.22 -14.17 -1.73
C PRO A 379 17.70 -13.43 -0.48
N GLU A 380 19.00 -13.49 -0.16
CA GLU A 380 19.59 -12.76 0.99
C GLU A 380 19.59 -11.25 0.74
N ASN A 381 19.84 -10.84 -0.51
CA ASN A 381 19.73 -9.45 -0.96
C ASN A 381 18.35 -9.12 -1.56
N LYS A 382 17.32 -9.93 -1.28
CA LYS A 382 15.92 -9.74 -1.68
C LYS A 382 15.71 -9.77 -3.20
N ASP A 383 16.60 -10.42 -3.94
CA ASP A 383 16.43 -10.72 -5.36
C ASP A 383 15.74 -12.08 -5.53
N TYR A 384 14.41 -12.04 -5.57
CA TYR A 384 13.55 -13.22 -5.69
C TYR A 384 13.34 -13.68 -7.13
N ARG A 385 14.16 -13.25 -8.09
CA ARG A 385 14.10 -13.76 -9.47
C ARG A 385 14.45 -15.24 -9.49
N LEU A 386 13.84 -15.98 -10.41
CA LEU A 386 14.09 -17.41 -10.60
C LEU A 386 15.44 -17.63 -11.31
N LYS A 387 16.19 -18.64 -10.90
CA LYS A 387 17.32 -19.17 -11.70
C LYS A 387 16.80 -20.03 -12.87
N SER A 388 17.67 -20.30 -13.84
CA SER A 388 17.34 -21.13 -15.01
C SER A 388 16.98 -22.57 -14.63
N ASP A 389 17.52 -23.08 -13.54
CA ASP A 389 17.24 -24.43 -13.03
C ASP A 389 16.12 -24.46 -11.98
N SER A 390 15.39 -23.35 -11.80
CA SER A 390 14.38 -23.27 -10.75
C SER A 390 13.24 -24.27 -10.94
N PRO A 391 12.89 -25.05 -9.90
CA PRO A 391 11.82 -26.03 -9.98
C PRO A 391 10.41 -25.41 -10.03
N LEU A 392 10.32 -24.09 -9.83
CA LEU A 392 9.08 -23.31 -9.87
C LEU A 392 8.61 -23.06 -11.31
N ARG A 393 9.50 -23.26 -12.29
CA ARG A 393 9.23 -22.93 -13.69
C ARG A 393 8.15 -23.85 -14.29
N GLY A 394 7.16 -23.27 -14.98
CA GLY A 394 6.09 -24.01 -15.66
C GLY A 394 5.19 -24.84 -14.73
N ARG A 395 5.11 -24.49 -13.44
CA ARG A 395 4.32 -25.22 -12.43
C ARG A 395 3.04 -24.50 -12.00
N ALA A 396 2.91 -23.21 -12.30
CA ALA A 396 1.72 -22.43 -11.98
C ALA A 396 0.61 -22.70 -13.00
N VAL A 397 -0.64 -22.62 -12.54
CA VAL A 397 -1.79 -22.62 -13.44
C VAL A 397 -1.80 -21.33 -14.25
N ASN A 398 -2.16 -21.41 -15.53
CA ASN A 398 -2.30 -20.22 -16.37
C ASN A 398 -3.56 -19.44 -15.97
N LEU A 399 -3.42 -18.14 -15.71
CA LEU A 399 -4.53 -17.23 -15.36
C LEU A 399 -4.60 -16.04 -16.34
N SER A 400 -4.25 -16.23 -17.62
CA SER A 400 -4.10 -15.19 -18.65
C SER A 400 -5.39 -14.42 -18.96
N GLU A 401 -6.54 -15.01 -18.62
CA GLU A 401 -7.84 -14.34 -18.65
C GLU A 401 -7.94 -13.19 -17.63
N LEU A 402 -7.17 -13.25 -16.54
CA LEU A 402 -7.20 -12.29 -15.44
C LEU A 402 -6.01 -11.34 -15.43
N TYR A 403 -4.82 -11.81 -15.84
CA TYR A 403 -3.57 -11.07 -15.68
C TYR A 403 -2.77 -11.01 -16.98
N LYS A 404 -2.09 -9.88 -17.19
CA LYS A 404 -1.34 -9.59 -18.42
C LYS A 404 0.16 -9.45 -18.19
N THR A 405 0.58 -9.05 -17.00
CA THR A 405 2.01 -8.81 -16.69
C THR A 405 2.44 -9.45 -15.39
N ASP A 406 3.71 -9.81 -15.30
CA ASP A 406 4.37 -10.18 -14.05
C ASP A 406 4.76 -8.94 -13.23
N PHE A 407 5.35 -9.14 -12.05
CA PHE A 407 5.80 -8.07 -11.14
C PHE A 407 6.71 -7.02 -11.80
N ASN A 408 7.51 -7.42 -12.80
CA ASN A 408 8.43 -6.55 -13.51
C ASN A 408 7.81 -5.93 -14.78
N GLY A 409 6.49 -6.07 -14.98
CA GLY A 409 5.79 -5.55 -16.15
C GLY A 409 5.96 -6.39 -17.41
N ARG A 410 6.54 -7.59 -17.33
CA ARG A 410 6.73 -8.45 -18.51
C ARG A 410 5.43 -9.16 -18.86
N ALA A 411 5.12 -9.23 -20.15
CA ALA A 411 3.93 -9.93 -20.64
C ALA A 411 3.93 -11.40 -20.19
N LEU A 412 2.79 -11.83 -19.63
CA LEU A 412 2.55 -13.22 -19.27
C LEU A 412 2.15 -14.03 -20.51
N PRO A 413 2.64 -15.27 -20.68
CA PRO A 413 2.24 -16.13 -21.79
C PRO A 413 0.72 -16.38 -21.78
N ALA A 414 0.08 -16.27 -22.96
CA ALA A 414 -1.36 -16.50 -23.10
C ALA A 414 -1.74 -17.98 -22.87
N GLU A 415 -0.84 -18.90 -23.21
CA GLU A 415 -1.02 -20.35 -23.13
C GLU A 415 0.11 -21.00 -22.32
N GLY A 416 -0.11 -22.25 -21.91
CA GLY A 416 0.87 -23.04 -21.15
C GLY A 416 0.99 -22.62 -19.69
N ASN A 417 1.64 -23.45 -18.87
CA ASN A 417 1.80 -23.16 -17.46
C ASN A 417 2.76 -22.00 -17.22
N TRP A 418 2.45 -21.18 -16.22
CA TRP A 418 3.33 -20.10 -15.76
C TRP A 418 4.35 -20.61 -14.74
N ASP A 419 5.24 -19.72 -14.32
CA ASP A 419 6.11 -19.94 -13.17
C ASP A 419 5.40 -19.52 -11.86
N ILE A 420 5.79 -20.17 -10.76
CA ILE A 420 5.28 -19.87 -9.42
C ILE A 420 5.85 -18.55 -8.91
N GLY A 421 5.01 -17.79 -8.20
CA GLY A 421 5.37 -16.50 -7.61
C GLY A 421 5.10 -15.33 -8.54
N ALA A 422 5.53 -14.15 -8.11
CA ALA A 422 5.24 -12.88 -8.76
C ALA A 422 6.12 -12.58 -9.97
N ILE A 423 7.26 -13.28 -10.11
CA ILE A 423 8.28 -12.97 -11.11
C ILE A 423 8.46 -14.18 -12.03
N GLN A 424 8.17 -14.00 -13.31
CA GLN A 424 8.43 -15.05 -14.29
C GLN A 424 9.93 -15.12 -14.60
N TYR A 425 10.42 -16.32 -14.88
CA TYR A 425 11.79 -16.54 -15.29
C TYR A 425 12.09 -15.78 -16.57
N ASN A 426 13.25 -15.13 -16.59
CA ASN A 426 13.84 -14.56 -17.79
C ASN A 426 15.36 -14.55 -17.62
N SER A 427 16.08 -14.83 -18.70
CA SER A 427 17.55 -14.81 -18.70
C SER A 427 18.12 -13.39 -18.52
N ALA A 428 17.38 -12.35 -18.91
CA ALA A 428 17.78 -10.96 -18.74
C ALA A 428 17.23 -10.36 -17.43
N LYS A 429 17.94 -9.38 -16.86
CA LYS A 429 17.39 -8.49 -15.82
C LYS A 429 16.31 -7.59 -16.44
N PRO A 430 15.29 -7.17 -15.67
CA PRO A 430 14.38 -6.12 -16.13
C PRO A 430 15.16 -4.82 -16.37
N THR A 431 14.80 -4.09 -17.42
CA THR A 431 15.42 -2.82 -17.81
C THR A 431 14.89 -1.64 -17.01
N GLU A 432 13.69 -1.78 -16.45
CA GLU A 432 13.01 -0.76 -15.65
C GLU A 432 12.45 -1.38 -14.37
N VAL A 433 12.40 -0.59 -13.30
CA VAL A 433 11.70 -0.93 -12.06
C VAL A 433 10.31 -0.32 -12.13
N MET A 434 9.27 -1.17 -12.10
CA MET A 434 7.88 -0.72 -12.22
C MET A 434 7.37 -0.05 -10.94
N GLN A 435 7.89 -0.49 -9.80
CA GLN A 435 7.56 0.05 -8.49
C GLN A 435 8.30 1.37 -8.25
N ALA A 436 7.69 2.24 -7.45
CA ALA A 436 8.29 3.53 -7.13
C ALA A 436 9.65 3.40 -6.44
N VAL A 437 10.61 4.21 -6.87
CA VAL A 437 11.90 4.38 -6.19
C VAL A 437 11.96 5.77 -5.59
N ARG A 438 12.64 5.89 -4.45
CA ARG A 438 12.85 7.19 -3.82
C ARG A 438 13.65 8.12 -4.74
N GLN A 439 13.12 9.30 -5.00
CA GLN A 439 13.81 10.41 -5.64
C GLN A 439 14.87 10.95 -4.67
N ARG A 440 16.13 10.59 -4.91
CA ARG A 440 17.25 11.22 -4.19
C ARG A 440 17.42 12.65 -4.70
N SER A 441 17.64 13.60 -3.79
CA SER A 441 18.04 14.95 -4.19
C SER A 441 19.41 14.89 -4.88
N ILE A 442 19.67 15.81 -5.82
CA ILE A 442 20.97 15.94 -6.52
C ILE A 442 22.13 16.08 -5.51
N GLN A 443 21.87 16.64 -4.32
CA GLN A 443 22.84 16.75 -3.23
C GLN A 443 23.22 15.42 -2.54
N GLN A 444 22.45 14.34 -2.72
CA GLN A 444 22.77 13.01 -2.16
C GLN A 444 23.40 12.06 -3.17
N GLN A 445 23.56 12.48 -4.44
CA GLN A 445 24.28 11.71 -5.45
C GLN A 445 25.80 11.97 -5.45
N SER A 446 26.29 12.95 -4.67
CA SER A 446 27.73 13.24 -4.55
C SER A 446 28.47 12.42 -3.49
N ASP A 447 27.75 11.63 -2.69
CA ASP A 447 28.32 10.87 -1.56
C ASP A 447 28.18 9.33 -1.76
N GLN A 448 28.11 8.86 -3.01
CA GLN A 448 28.26 7.44 -3.34
C GLN A 448 29.36 7.19 -4.37
#